data_AF-A0A928WFU7-F1
#
_entry.id   AF-A0A928WFU7-F1
#
_cell.length_a   1.000
_cell.length_b   1.000
_cell.length_c   1.000
_cell.angle_alpha   90.00
_cell.angle_beta   90.00
_cell.angle_gamma   90.00
#
_symmetry.space_group_name_H-M   'P 1'
#
loop_
_entity.id
_entity.type
_entity.pdbx_description
1 polymer ?
#
loop_
_entity_poly.entity_id
_entity_poly.type
_entity_poly.pdbx_seq_one_letter_code
_entity_poly.pdbx_strand_id
1 'polypeptide(L)'
;MREILVKHHVIDLCNSLVAGDLNIATDIVWVILAIALSLVGGAIGGMLLAGKDIGYRFSAMLGALFAPAGVIPTILLGLIVLNFLASY
;
A
#
# COMPACT_ATOMS: atom_id res chain seq x y z
N MET A 1 -18.83 -22.46 15.89
CA MET A 1 -17.96 -23.07 14.84
C MET A 1 -17.40 -22.05 13.85
N ARG A 2 -18.21 -21.16 13.25
CA ARG A 2 -17.72 -20.13 12.31
C ARG A 2 -16.62 -19.22 12.88
N GLU A 3 -16.75 -18.75 14.12
CA GLU A 3 -15.74 -17.85 14.72
C GLU A 3 -14.36 -18.50 14.88
N ILE A 4 -14.32 -19.80 15.21
CA ILE A 4 -13.07 -20.55 15.34
C ILE A 4 -12.38 -20.70 13.97
N LEU A 5 -13.18 -20.93 12.92
CA LEU A 5 -12.70 -21.05 11.54
C LEU A 5 -12.13 -19.72 11.01
N VAL A 6 -12.83 -18.61 11.24
CA VAL A 6 -12.38 -17.26 10.83
C VAL A 6 -11.08 -16.90 11.53
N LYS A 7 -10.95 -17.19 12.83
CA LYS A 7 -9.74 -16.89 13.59
C LYS A 7 -8.52 -17.63 13.03
N HIS A 8 -8.67 -18.89 12.63
CA HIS A 8 -7.61 -19.65 11.97
C HIS A 8 -7.17 -18.99 10.66
N HIS A 9 -8.14 -18.63 9.81
CA HIS A 9 -7.88 -18.04 8.51
C HIS A 9 -7.19 -16.66 8.59
N VAL A 10 -7.45 -15.88 9.64
CA VAL A 10 -6.77 -14.60 9.90
C VAL A 10 -5.33 -14.82 10.36
N ILE A 11 -5.09 -15.80 11.23
CA ILE A 11 -3.73 -16.15 11.70
C ILE A 11 -2.88 -16.64 10.52
N ASP A 12 -3.42 -17.48 9.67
CA ASP A 12 -2.73 -17.98 8.48
C ASP A 12 -2.38 -16.83 7.52
N LEU A 13 -3.31 -15.90 7.30
CA LEU A 13 -3.06 -14.71 6.48
C LEU A 13 -1.94 -13.84 7.08
N CYS A 14 -1.95 -13.57 8.39
CA CYS A 14 -0.88 -12.83 9.06
C CYS A 14 0.48 -13.54 8.95
N ASN A 15 0.51 -14.87 9.09
CA ASN A 15 1.73 -15.66 8.94
C ASN A 15 2.27 -15.59 7.51
N SER A 16 1.42 -15.72 6.49
CA SER A 16 1.83 -15.56 5.08
C SER A 16 2.35 -14.14 4.78
N LEU A 17 1.75 -13.10 5.37
CA LEU A 17 2.25 -11.72 5.22
C LEU A 17 3.67 -11.56 5.78
N VAL A 18 3.94 -12.13 6.96
CA VAL A 18 5.26 -12.05 7.61
C VAL A 18 6.28 -12.92 6.90
N ALA A 19 5.88 -14.09 6.41
CA ALA A 19 6.73 -14.98 5.64
C ALA A 19 7.10 -14.43 4.25
N GLY A 20 6.43 -13.35 3.80
CA GLY A 20 6.64 -12.78 2.47
C GLY A 20 6.07 -13.64 1.35
N ASP A 21 5.06 -14.45 1.67
CA ASP A 21 4.46 -15.39 0.74
C ASP A 21 3.63 -14.62 -0.31
N LEU A 22 3.88 -14.87 -1.59
CA LEU A 22 3.21 -14.21 -2.71
C LEU A 22 1.90 -14.91 -3.02
N ASN A 23 0.81 -14.36 -2.49
CA ASN A 23 -0.54 -14.84 -2.70
C ASN A 23 -1.48 -13.65 -2.91
N ILE A 24 -2.57 -13.83 -3.64
CA ILE A 24 -3.51 -12.75 -3.96
C ILE A 24 -4.01 -12.02 -2.69
N ALA A 25 -4.24 -12.76 -1.60
CA ALA A 25 -4.66 -12.17 -0.33
C ALA A 25 -3.57 -11.29 0.31
N THR A 26 -2.30 -11.70 0.27
CA THR A 26 -1.19 -10.93 0.84
C THR A 26 -0.86 -9.73 -0.04
N ASP A 27 -0.91 -9.90 -1.37
CA ASP A 27 -0.72 -8.85 -2.38
C ASP A 27 -1.70 -7.69 -2.19
N ILE A 28 -3.00 -8.00 -1.99
CA ILE A 28 -4.02 -6.98 -1.74
C ILE A 28 -3.70 -6.17 -0.47
N VAL A 29 -3.27 -6.83 0.60
CA VAL A 29 -2.91 -6.13 1.85
C VAL A 29 -1.70 -5.23 1.63
N TRP A 30 -0.69 -5.68 0.88
CA TRP A 30 0.47 -4.87 0.52
C TRP A 30 0.09 -3.64 -0.33
N VAL A 31 -0.82 -3.79 -1.29
CA VAL A 31 -1.32 -2.67 -2.10
C VAL A 31 -2.05 -1.64 -1.22
N ILE A 32 -2.94 -2.09 -0.32
CA ILE A 32 -3.65 -1.21 0.61
C ILE A 32 -2.67 -0.46 1.51
N LEU A 33 -1.67 -1.17 2.05
CA LEU A 33 -0.64 -0.58 2.90
C LEU A 33 0.21 0.45 2.14
N ALA A 34 0.62 0.13 0.91
CA ALA A 34 1.37 1.04 0.06
C ALA A 34 0.58 2.32 -0.26
N ILE A 35 -0.71 2.20 -0.56
CA ILE A 35 -1.60 3.35 -0.78
C ILE A 35 -1.69 4.19 0.50
N ALA A 36 -1.93 3.57 1.65
CA ALA A 36 -2.06 4.28 2.92
C ALA A 36 -0.78 5.07 3.27
N LEU A 37 0.39 4.44 3.12
CA LEU A 37 1.69 5.10 3.31
C LEU A 37 1.91 6.22 2.28
N SER A 38 1.48 6.00 1.04
CA SER A 38 1.56 6.99 -0.02
C SER A 38 0.72 8.23 0.27
N LEU A 39 -0.44 8.10 0.90
CA LEU A 39 -1.26 9.26 1.28
C LEU A 39 -0.51 10.16 2.26
N VAL A 40 0.15 9.56 3.26
CA VAL A 40 0.91 10.29 4.28
C VAL A 40 2.15 10.94 3.67
N GLY A 41 2.95 10.16 2.92
CA GLY A 41 4.13 10.68 2.23
C GLY A 41 3.79 11.76 1.21
N GLY A 42 2.70 11.57 0.47
CA GLY A 42 2.15 12.52 -0.48
C GLY A 42 1.71 13.83 0.16
N ALA A 43 0.96 13.76 1.26
CA ALA A 43 0.53 14.95 2.01
C ALA A 43 1.73 15.78 2.49
N ILE A 44 2.74 15.11 3.07
CA ILE A 44 3.96 15.74 3.55
C ILE A 44 4.74 16.35 2.38
N GLY A 45 4.88 15.61 1.28
CA GLY A 45 5.54 16.08 0.06
C GLY A 45 4.85 17.31 -0.52
N GLY A 46 3.51 17.29 -0.62
CA GLY A 46 2.71 18.43 -1.05
C GLY A 46 3.00 19.66 -0.19
N MET A 47 2.82 19.53 1.14
CA MET A 47 3.11 20.60 2.09
C MET A 47 4.52 21.19 1.95
N LEU A 48 5.52 20.34 1.72
CA LEU A 48 6.91 20.78 1.55
C LEU A 48 7.13 21.52 0.22
N LEU A 49 6.52 21.05 -0.87
CA LEU A 49 6.71 21.61 -2.21
C LEU A 49 5.97 22.93 -2.42
N ALA A 50 4.71 23.01 -2.02
CA ALA A 50 3.82 24.13 -2.37
C ALA A 50 3.02 24.67 -1.18
N GLY A 51 3.25 24.18 0.04
CA GLY A 51 2.49 24.61 1.21
C GLY A 51 2.59 26.11 1.53
N LYS A 52 3.72 26.73 1.18
CA LYS A 52 3.95 28.18 1.35
C LYS A 52 3.17 29.03 0.33
N ASP A 53 2.91 28.50 -0.85
CA ASP A 53 2.34 29.27 -1.97
C ASP A 53 0.82 29.13 -2.06
N ILE A 54 0.30 27.90 -1.87
CA ILE A 54 -1.14 27.58 -2.00
C ILE A 54 -1.79 27.21 -0.66
N GLY A 55 -1.03 27.27 0.43
CA GLY A 55 -1.46 26.92 1.78
C GLY A 55 -1.30 25.43 2.11
N TYR A 56 -0.85 25.15 3.34
CA TYR A 56 -0.50 23.79 3.79
C TYR A 56 -1.65 22.79 3.66
N ARG A 57 -2.89 23.17 4.00
CA ARG A 57 -4.04 22.23 3.96
C ARG A 57 -4.38 21.81 2.53
N PHE A 58 -4.44 22.77 1.62
CA PHE A 58 -4.77 22.49 0.22
C PHE A 58 -3.63 21.71 -0.46
N SER A 59 -2.40 22.10 -0.17
CA SER A 59 -1.21 21.40 -0.66
C SER A 59 -1.12 19.96 -0.14
N ALA A 60 -1.46 19.72 1.14
CA ALA A 60 -1.55 18.37 1.71
C ALA A 60 -2.62 17.52 1.02
N MET A 61 -3.81 18.09 0.75
CA MET A 61 -4.88 17.39 0.03
C MET A 61 -4.46 16.99 -1.38
N LEU A 62 -3.83 17.89 -2.13
CA LEU A 62 -3.34 17.57 -3.49
C LEU A 62 -2.23 16.52 -3.44
N GLY A 63 -1.28 16.66 -2.54
CA GLY A 63 -0.19 15.71 -2.36
C GLY A 63 -0.71 14.31 -2.01
N ALA A 64 -1.66 14.21 -1.07
CA ALA A 64 -2.30 12.94 -0.72
C ALA A 64 -3.10 12.37 -1.90
N LEU A 65 -3.82 13.20 -2.67
CA LEU A 65 -4.64 12.72 -3.79
C LEU A 65 -3.79 12.13 -4.92
N PHE A 66 -2.67 12.76 -5.25
CA PHE A 66 -1.86 12.39 -6.42
C PHE A 66 -0.72 11.42 -6.11
N ALA A 67 -0.27 11.31 -4.86
CA ALA A 67 0.78 10.35 -4.52
C ALA A 67 0.41 8.88 -4.85
N PRO A 68 -0.82 8.40 -4.55
CA PRO A 68 -1.25 7.06 -4.95
C PRO A 68 -1.22 6.81 -6.46
N ALA A 69 -1.35 7.86 -7.30
CA ALA A 69 -1.33 7.72 -8.75
C ALA A 69 0.01 7.17 -9.27
N GLY A 70 1.12 7.50 -8.62
CA GLY A 70 2.43 6.91 -8.91
C GLY A 70 2.67 5.57 -8.20
N VAL A 71 2.14 5.43 -6.97
CA VAL A 71 2.39 4.23 -6.15
C VAL A 71 1.61 3.01 -6.66
N ILE A 72 0.36 3.16 -7.10
CA ILE A 72 -0.47 2.03 -7.56
C ILE A 72 0.16 1.31 -8.76
N PRO A 73 0.56 1.99 -9.86
CA PRO A 73 1.22 1.30 -10.97
C PRO A 73 2.55 0.66 -10.55
N THR A 74 3.29 1.33 -9.67
CA THR A 74 4.61 0.86 -9.22
C THR A 74 4.51 -0.40 -8.37
N ILE A 75 3.58 -0.46 -7.41
CA ILE A 75 3.41 -1.65 -6.56
C ILE A 75 2.88 -2.83 -7.37
N LEU A 76 1.98 -2.59 -8.34
CA LEU A 76 1.50 -3.64 -9.24
C LEU A 76 2.62 -4.20 -10.11
N LEU A 77 3.45 -3.33 -10.70
CA LEU A 77 4.64 -3.76 -11.44
C LEU A 77 5.61 -4.54 -10.55
N GLY A 78 5.87 -4.05 -9.34
CA GLY A 78 6.74 -4.71 -8.38
C GLY A 78 6.29 -6.12 -8.04
N LEU A 79 4.99 -6.31 -7.75
CA LEU A 79 4.41 -7.62 -7.46
C LEU A 79 4.46 -8.55 -8.67
N ILE A 80 4.19 -8.06 -9.89
CA ILE A 80 4.30 -8.85 -11.12
C ILE A 80 5.74 -9.34 -11.32
N VAL A 81 6.72 -8.44 -11.16
CA VAL A 81 8.15 -8.79 -11.29
C VAL A 81 8.56 -9.79 -10.21
N LEU A 82 8.13 -9.58 -8.97
CA LEU A 82 8.47 -10.47 -7.86
C LEU A 82 7.88 -11.86 -8.05
N ASN A 83 6.64 -11.97 -8.52
CA ASN A 83 6.01 -13.23 -8.88
C ASN A 83 6.76 -13.95 -10.02
N PHE A 84 7.21 -13.21 -11.03
CA PHE A 84 8.02 -13.78 -12.12
C PHE A 84 9.35 -14.32 -11.62
N LEU A 85 10.04 -13.59 -10.72
CA LEU A 85 11.30 -14.04 -10.12
C LEU A 85 11.12 -15.22 -9.17
N ALA A 86 10.04 -15.24 -8.38
CA ALA A 86 9.74 -16.33 -7.46
C ALA A 86 9.32 -17.63 -8.17
N SER A 87 8.84 -17.51 -9.41
CA SER A 87 8.43 -18.65 -10.25
C SER A 87 9.56 -19.27 -11.08
N TYR A 88 10.79 -18.75 -10.98
CA TYR A 88 11.99 -19.28 -11.63
C TYR A 88 12.80 -20.14 -10.66
#